data_AF-A0AAW4GGN0-F1
#
_entry.id   AF-A0AAW4GGN0-F1
#
_cell.length_a   1.000
_cell.length_b   1.000
_cell.length_c   1.000
_cell.angle_alpha   90.00
_cell.angle_beta   90.00
_cell.angle_gamma   90.00
#
_symmetry.space_group_name_H-M   'P 1'
#
loop_
_entity.id
_entity.type
_entity.pdbx_description
1 polymer ?
#
loop_
_entity_poly.entity_id
_entity_poly.type
_entity_poly.pdbx_seq_one_letter_code
_entity_poly.pdbx_strand_id
1 'polypeptide(L)'
;MDAYDALMRDGFVVVRQAIAPALVEDINERIARFKQRNPKSVSRNLDDHQRLYRVVNLHLVVDAMTRLLTDNPAIDVCDRFFGEPTTLYTSLYYERGSEQSLHRDTPVFCTSPGERYMGVWTALDAVDDSNGPLRVVPRSHLLPPIDVQALRRKVFGDGPVSAMSPEGWTAYQDAVARQCEDAGLQPEAVHVQPGDVIVWHPQLFHGGAPHPSAGTRRSVVMHVTPKSMPVGHMDVFYGQTRPAEKAPWRYYRRGPREIARFRHVDFGHEYTRRTWFLRKA
;
A
#
# COMPACT_ATOMS: atom_id res chain seq x y z
N MET A 1 12.08 -8.44 -21.08
CA MET A 1 11.40 -9.24 -20.06
C MET A 1 10.06 -8.57 -19.82
N ASP A 2 8.98 -9.34 -19.84
CA ASP A 2 7.65 -8.81 -19.58
C ASP A 2 7.50 -8.40 -18.10
N ALA A 3 6.60 -7.46 -17.79
CA ALA A 3 6.47 -6.88 -16.45
C ALA A 3 6.06 -7.92 -15.40
N TYR A 4 5.23 -8.89 -15.78
CA TYR A 4 4.84 -9.99 -14.92
C TYR A 4 6.02 -10.91 -14.59
N ASP A 5 6.87 -11.23 -15.58
CA ASP A 5 8.05 -12.07 -15.36
C ASP A 5 9.05 -11.39 -14.41
N ALA A 6 9.22 -10.07 -14.53
CA ALA A 6 10.03 -9.29 -13.62
C ALA A 6 9.49 -9.32 -12.19
N LEU A 7 8.16 -9.15 -12.01
CA LEU A 7 7.52 -9.31 -10.71
C LEU A 7 7.79 -10.68 -10.10
N MET A 8 7.62 -11.77 -10.87
CA MET A 8 7.83 -13.12 -10.34
C MET A 8 9.30 -13.40 -10.02
N ARG A 9 10.24 -12.83 -10.78
CA ARG A 9 11.67 -12.97 -10.53
C ARG A 9 12.15 -12.16 -9.33
N ASP A 10 11.79 -10.88 -9.26
CA ASP A 10 12.40 -9.92 -8.34
C ASP A 10 11.48 -9.55 -7.17
N GLY A 11 10.19 -9.88 -7.25
CA GLY A 11 9.18 -9.57 -6.25
C GLY A 11 8.57 -8.18 -6.41
N PHE A 12 9.08 -7.39 -7.35
CA PHE A 12 8.50 -6.13 -7.79
C PHE A 12 8.80 -5.88 -9.27
N VAL A 13 8.08 -4.92 -9.84
CA VAL A 13 8.37 -4.38 -11.16
C VAL A 13 8.09 -2.89 -11.18
N VAL A 14 8.89 -2.13 -11.95
CA VAL A 14 8.61 -0.74 -12.29
C VAL A 14 8.10 -0.67 -13.73
N VAL A 15 6.83 -0.32 -13.90
CA VAL A 15 6.23 -0.02 -15.19
C VAL A 15 6.40 1.47 -15.44
N ARG A 16 7.36 1.80 -16.31
CA ARG A 16 7.74 3.19 -16.61
C ARG A 16 6.64 3.89 -17.40
N GLN A 17 6.37 5.15 -17.06
CA GLN A 17 5.39 6.02 -17.73
C GLN A 17 4.02 5.36 -17.89
N ALA A 18 3.62 4.52 -16.93
CA ALA A 18 2.34 3.81 -16.97
C ALA A 18 1.15 4.78 -16.89
N ILE A 19 1.32 5.90 -16.19
CA ILE A 19 0.30 6.92 -16.04
C ILE A 19 0.66 8.14 -16.90
N ALA A 20 -0.31 8.60 -17.69
CA ALA A 20 -0.15 9.78 -18.52
C ALA A 20 0.15 11.02 -17.67
N PRO A 21 1.09 11.91 -18.09
CA PRO A 21 1.42 13.13 -17.35
C PRO A 21 0.20 14.01 -17.03
N ALA A 22 -0.75 14.13 -17.95
CA ALA A 22 -1.98 14.89 -17.74
C ALA A 22 -2.85 14.34 -16.58
N LEU A 23 -2.83 13.02 -16.34
CA LEU A 23 -3.55 12.43 -15.20
C LEU A 23 -2.80 12.69 -13.88
N VAL A 24 -1.46 12.67 -13.89
CA VAL A 24 -0.66 13.04 -12.72
C VAL A 24 -0.93 14.50 -12.32
N GLU A 25 -0.98 15.40 -13.30
CA GLU A 25 -1.30 16.82 -13.10
C GLU A 25 -2.72 17.01 -12.55
N ASP A 26 -3.74 16.42 -13.17
CA ASP A 26 -5.14 16.50 -12.71
C ASP A 26 -5.30 16.00 -11.26
N ILE A 27 -4.64 14.88 -10.90
CA ILE A 27 -4.66 14.37 -9.52
C ILE A 27 -4.04 15.39 -8.56
N ASN A 28 -2.87 15.94 -8.89
CA ASN A 28 -2.17 16.90 -8.05
C ASN A 28 -2.98 18.20 -7.85
N GLU A 29 -3.59 18.73 -8.91
CA GLU A 29 -4.44 19.92 -8.85
C GLU A 29 -5.68 19.69 -7.98
N ARG A 30 -6.34 18.54 -8.12
CA ARG A 30 -7.53 18.21 -7.32
C ARG A 30 -7.18 18.00 -5.86
N ILE A 31 -6.02 17.43 -5.55
CA ILE A 31 -5.56 17.31 -4.16
C ILE A 31 -5.27 18.70 -3.57
N ALA A 32 -4.62 19.60 -4.32
CA ALA A 32 -4.41 20.97 -3.87
C ALA A 32 -5.75 21.68 -3.59
N ARG A 33 -6.73 21.53 -4.51
CA ARG A 33 -8.10 22.04 -4.33
C ARG A 33 -8.81 21.40 -3.15
N PHE A 34 -8.64 20.10 -2.92
CA PHE A 34 -9.18 19.38 -1.77
C PHE A 34 -8.65 19.97 -0.46
N LYS A 35 -7.34 20.21 -0.34
CA LYS A 35 -6.72 20.85 0.83
C LYS A 35 -7.34 22.22 1.09
N GLN A 36 -7.44 23.06 0.05
CA GLN A 36 -8.04 24.41 0.16
C GLN A 36 -9.52 24.39 0.58
N ARG A 37 -10.30 23.41 0.10
CA ARG A 37 -11.73 23.30 0.40
C ARG A 37 -12.01 22.67 1.77
N ASN A 38 -11.04 21.98 2.36
CA ASN A 38 -11.22 21.22 3.60
C ASN A 38 -10.19 21.58 4.70
N PRO A 39 -9.89 22.86 4.96
CA PRO A 39 -8.79 23.27 5.83
C PRO A 39 -8.89 22.69 7.24
N LYS A 40 -10.10 22.64 7.82
CA LYS A 40 -10.36 22.06 9.15
C LYS A 40 -10.10 20.56 9.24
N SER A 41 -10.22 19.84 8.12
CA SER A 41 -10.03 18.39 8.08
C SER A 41 -8.58 18.03 7.82
N VAL A 42 -7.84 18.86 7.07
CA VAL A 42 -6.45 18.59 6.71
C VAL A 42 -5.44 19.16 7.71
N SER A 43 -5.76 20.26 8.40
CA SER A 43 -4.77 21.03 9.19
C SER A 43 -4.03 20.20 10.24
N ARG A 44 -4.71 19.25 10.89
CA ARG A 44 -4.12 18.37 11.90
C ARG A 44 -3.15 17.33 11.33
N ASN A 45 -3.16 17.12 10.02
CA ASN A 45 -2.35 16.12 9.34
C ASN A 45 -1.18 16.75 8.54
N LEU A 46 -1.12 18.08 8.51
CA LEU A 46 -0.03 18.80 7.85
C LEU A 46 1.19 18.86 8.76
N ASP A 47 2.36 18.70 8.17
CA ASP A 47 3.62 19.01 8.84
C ASP A 47 4.01 20.48 8.71
N ASP A 48 5.17 20.83 9.26
CA ASP A 48 5.70 22.20 9.24
C ASP A 48 5.93 22.73 7.80
N HIS A 49 6.09 21.84 6.83
CA HIS A 49 6.22 22.16 5.41
C HIS A 49 4.88 22.10 4.65
N GLN A 50 3.75 22.03 5.37
CA GLN A 50 2.39 21.97 4.82
C GLN A 50 2.14 20.73 3.95
N ARG A 51 2.83 19.62 4.25
CA ARG A 51 2.68 18.34 3.56
C ARG A 51 1.74 17.42 4.35
N LEU A 52 0.79 16.81 3.66
CA LEU A 52 -0.06 15.74 4.18
C LEU A 52 0.73 14.46 4.44
N TYR A 53 0.47 13.82 5.57
CA TYR A 53 1.02 12.53 5.92
C TYR A 53 -0.06 11.45 5.93
N ARG A 54 0.10 10.40 5.11
CA ARG A 54 -0.77 9.21 5.07
C ARG A 54 -2.27 9.55 5.15
N VAL A 55 -2.90 9.75 4.00
CA VAL A 55 -4.35 9.90 3.91
C VAL A 55 -4.95 8.64 3.28
N VAL A 56 -5.66 7.86 4.09
CA VAL A 56 -6.27 6.60 3.66
C VAL A 56 -7.60 6.88 2.96
N ASN A 57 -7.83 6.20 1.84
CA ASN A 57 -9.05 6.29 1.04
C ASN A 57 -9.35 7.70 0.50
N LEU A 58 -8.34 8.53 0.24
CA LEU A 58 -8.52 9.86 -0.36
C LEU A 58 -9.23 9.79 -1.72
N HIS A 59 -9.10 8.67 -2.46
CA HIS A 59 -9.80 8.41 -3.73
C HIS A 59 -11.34 8.51 -3.64
N LEU A 60 -11.92 8.43 -2.45
CA LEU A 60 -13.37 8.58 -2.23
C LEU A 60 -13.86 10.03 -2.41
N VAL A 61 -12.95 11.00 -2.29
CA VAL A 61 -13.26 12.45 -2.34
C VAL A 61 -12.41 13.20 -3.37
N VAL A 62 -11.33 12.60 -3.85
CA VAL A 62 -10.58 13.01 -5.04
C VAL A 62 -10.76 11.93 -6.11
N ASP A 63 -11.78 12.06 -6.95
CA ASP A 63 -12.24 10.96 -7.80
C ASP A 63 -11.27 10.61 -8.93
N ALA A 64 -10.46 11.57 -9.39
CA ALA A 64 -9.40 11.37 -10.36
C ALA A 64 -8.40 10.27 -9.94
N MET A 65 -8.16 10.09 -8.63
CA MET A 65 -7.29 9.00 -8.15
C MET A 65 -7.80 7.62 -8.53
N THR A 66 -9.12 7.43 -8.73
CA THR A 66 -9.67 6.13 -9.17
C THR A 66 -9.19 5.74 -10.56
N ARG A 67 -8.72 6.69 -11.37
CA ARG A 67 -8.14 6.44 -12.69
C ARG A 67 -6.78 5.76 -12.62
N LEU A 68 -6.07 5.80 -11.47
CA LEU A 68 -4.85 5.00 -11.29
C LEU A 68 -5.13 3.48 -11.25
N LEU A 69 -6.40 3.08 -11.13
CA LEU A 69 -6.84 1.69 -11.28
C LEU A 69 -7.37 1.40 -12.70
N THR A 70 -8.06 2.36 -13.33
CA THR A 70 -8.75 2.12 -14.61
C THR A 70 -7.90 2.44 -15.83
N ASP A 71 -6.99 3.41 -15.72
CA ASP A 71 -6.21 3.99 -16.81
C ASP A 71 -4.71 3.72 -16.55
N ASN A 72 -4.39 2.49 -16.13
CA ASN A 72 -3.06 2.09 -15.69
C ASN A 72 -2.71 0.69 -16.22
N PRO A 73 -1.80 0.57 -17.20
CA PRO A 73 -1.40 -0.72 -17.77
C PRO A 73 -0.67 -1.62 -16.76
N ALA A 74 -0.15 -1.08 -15.65
CA ALA A 74 0.48 -1.89 -14.61
C ALA A 74 -0.53 -2.80 -13.88
N ILE A 75 -1.84 -2.50 -13.94
CA ILE A 75 -2.89 -3.35 -13.34
C ILE A 75 -3.00 -4.72 -14.02
N ASP A 76 -2.57 -4.84 -15.28
CA ASP A 76 -2.55 -6.13 -15.98
C ASP A 76 -1.59 -7.13 -15.33
N VAL A 77 -0.54 -6.64 -14.66
CA VAL A 77 0.35 -7.47 -13.84
C VAL A 77 -0.42 -8.09 -12.68
N CYS A 78 -1.29 -7.31 -12.01
CA CYS A 78 -2.12 -7.78 -10.91
C CYS A 78 -3.19 -8.76 -11.38
N ASP A 79 -3.86 -8.48 -12.50
CA ASP A 79 -4.86 -9.37 -13.09
C ASP A 79 -4.27 -10.75 -13.40
N ARG A 80 -3.05 -10.77 -13.96
CA ARG A 80 -2.32 -12.01 -14.23
C ARG A 80 -1.88 -12.73 -12.98
N PHE A 81 -1.42 -11.99 -11.96
CA PHE A 81 -1.02 -12.58 -10.69
C PHE A 81 -2.21 -13.24 -9.97
N PHE A 82 -3.37 -12.59 -9.97
CA PHE A 82 -4.57 -13.14 -9.35
C PHE A 82 -5.28 -14.18 -10.22
N GLY A 83 -5.08 -14.15 -11.54
CA GLY A 83 -5.83 -14.96 -12.50
C GLY A 83 -7.28 -14.49 -12.71
N GLU A 84 -7.64 -13.31 -12.19
CA GLU A 84 -8.97 -12.72 -12.24
C GLU A 84 -8.90 -11.18 -12.15
N PRO A 85 -9.96 -10.45 -12.53
CA PRO A 85 -9.94 -8.99 -12.53
C PRO A 85 -9.69 -8.38 -11.14
N THR A 86 -8.71 -7.49 -11.09
CA THR A 86 -8.30 -6.74 -9.90
C THR A 86 -9.34 -5.70 -9.49
N THR A 87 -9.55 -5.58 -8.17
CA THR A 87 -10.36 -4.54 -7.54
C THR A 87 -9.51 -3.71 -6.57
N LEU A 88 -9.92 -2.46 -6.33
CA LEU A 88 -9.29 -1.62 -5.30
C LEU A 88 -9.92 -1.90 -3.94
N TYR A 89 -9.12 -2.38 -2.99
CA TYR A 89 -9.52 -2.49 -1.59
C TYR A 89 -9.38 -1.12 -0.91
N THR A 90 -8.15 -0.62 -0.69
CA THR A 90 -7.91 0.66 -0.02
C THR A 90 -6.83 1.45 -0.75
N SER A 91 -6.71 2.75 -0.46
CA SER A 91 -5.58 3.54 -0.96
C SER A 91 -4.90 4.33 0.15
N LEU A 92 -3.62 4.65 -0.05
CA LEU A 92 -2.88 5.59 0.79
C LEU A 92 -2.32 6.71 -0.09
N TYR A 93 -2.55 7.96 0.29
CA TYR A 93 -1.89 9.13 -0.32
C TYR A 93 -0.86 9.73 0.62
N TYR A 94 0.25 10.19 0.05
CA TYR A 94 1.39 10.75 0.77
C TYR A 94 1.90 11.99 0.03
N GLU A 95 2.19 13.09 0.74
CA GLU A 95 3.01 14.22 0.22
C GLU A 95 4.46 14.16 0.71
N ARG A 96 4.74 13.29 1.67
CA ARG A 96 6.07 12.90 2.14
C ARG A 96 6.10 11.40 2.36
N GLY A 97 7.28 10.78 2.26
CA GLY A 97 7.41 9.34 2.49
C GLY A 97 6.90 8.87 3.84
N SER A 98 6.58 7.57 3.96
CA SER A 98 6.21 6.97 5.25
C SER A 98 7.39 6.79 6.19
N GLU A 99 8.62 6.72 5.64
CA GLU A 99 9.85 6.38 6.36
C GLU A 99 9.74 5.07 7.16
N GLN A 100 8.79 4.22 6.78
CA GLN A 100 8.52 2.96 7.43
C GLN A 100 9.68 2.00 7.16
N SER A 101 10.17 1.35 8.21
CA SER A 101 11.21 0.32 8.10
C SER A 101 10.81 -0.78 7.12
N LEU A 102 11.79 -1.55 6.65
CA LEU A 102 11.51 -2.70 5.80
C LEU A 102 10.51 -3.64 6.49
N HIS A 103 9.45 -4.00 5.79
CA HIS A 103 8.37 -4.84 6.26
C HIS A 103 7.72 -5.65 5.13
N ARG A 104 6.87 -6.60 5.51
CA ARG A 104 5.88 -7.26 4.65
C ARG A 104 4.50 -6.81 5.12
N ASP A 105 3.59 -6.62 4.19
CA ASP A 105 2.23 -6.15 4.51
C ASP A 105 1.39 -7.23 5.21
N THR A 106 1.68 -8.52 4.99
CA THR A 106 0.80 -9.66 5.30
C THR A 106 0.25 -9.72 6.73
N PRO A 107 0.99 -9.38 7.81
CA PRO A 107 0.39 -9.37 9.14
C PRO A 107 -0.76 -8.37 9.28
N VAL A 108 -0.73 -7.25 8.53
CA VAL A 108 -1.78 -6.22 8.52
C VAL A 108 -2.75 -6.40 7.35
N PHE A 109 -2.30 -6.98 6.25
CA PHE A 109 -3.08 -7.34 5.07
C PHE A 109 -3.06 -8.86 4.86
N CYS A 110 -3.69 -9.59 5.79
CA CYS A 110 -3.75 -11.04 5.74
C CYS A 110 -4.97 -11.49 4.94
N THR A 111 -4.78 -12.26 3.87
CA THR A 111 -5.89 -12.82 3.08
C THR A 111 -6.06 -14.31 3.32
N SER A 112 -7.25 -14.84 3.05
CA SER A 112 -7.51 -16.28 3.01
C SER A 112 -8.32 -16.61 1.75
N PRO A 113 -7.78 -17.34 0.75
CA PRO A 113 -6.40 -17.85 0.65
C PRO A 113 -5.31 -16.77 0.79
N GLY A 114 -4.12 -17.16 1.25
CA GLY A 114 -2.98 -16.26 1.45
C GLY A 114 -2.51 -15.58 0.16
N GLU A 115 -1.77 -14.48 0.31
CA GLU A 115 -1.09 -13.78 -0.80
C GLU A 115 -2.04 -13.26 -1.90
N ARG A 116 -3.31 -13.02 -1.59
CA ARG A 116 -4.32 -12.53 -2.55
C ARG A 116 -4.56 -11.03 -2.40
N TYR A 117 -3.44 -10.31 -2.32
CA TYR A 117 -3.34 -8.86 -2.21
C TYR A 117 -2.13 -8.41 -3.04
N MET A 118 -2.04 -7.16 -3.46
CA MET A 118 -0.83 -6.56 -4.03
C MET A 118 -0.82 -5.05 -3.75
N GLY A 119 0.38 -4.47 -3.65
CA GLY A 119 0.53 -3.03 -3.64
C GLY A 119 0.89 -2.49 -5.02
N VAL A 120 0.19 -1.43 -5.44
CA VAL A 120 0.43 -0.70 -6.68
C VAL A 120 0.70 0.76 -6.32
N TRP A 121 1.97 1.14 -6.36
CA TRP A 121 2.44 2.47 -5.95
C TRP A 121 2.73 3.32 -7.17
N THR A 122 2.15 4.52 -7.24
CA THR A 122 2.30 5.47 -8.34
C THR A 122 3.08 6.68 -7.88
N ALA A 123 4.14 7.05 -8.61
CA ALA A 123 4.86 8.30 -8.43
C ALA A 123 4.02 9.46 -8.98
N LEU A 124 3.81 10.50 -8.17
CA LEU A 124 3.26 11.78 -8.63
C LEU A 124 4.33 12.89 -8.67
N ASP A 125 5.47 12.66 -8.02
CA ASP A 125 6.70 13.45 -8.10
C ASP A 125 7.85 12.58 -8.59
N ALA A 126 8.94 13.20 -9.04
CA ALA A 126 10.21 12.50 -9.21
C ALA A 126 10.73 12.04 -7.84
N VAL A 127 11.27 10.82 -7.78
CA VAL A 127 11.72 10.22 -6.53
C VAL A 127 13.09 9.60 -6.69
N ASP A 128 14.00 10.05 -5.84
CA ASP A 128 15.38 9.57 -5.72
C ASP A 128 15.82 9.67 -4.25
N ASP A 129 17.09 9.34 -3.97
CA ASP A 129 17.64 9.32 -2.62
C ASP A 129 17.54 10.67 -1.88
N SER A 130 17.36 11.79 -2.58
CA SER A 130 17.20 13.12 -1.96
C SER A 130 15.84 13.32 -1.30
N ASN A 131 14.81 12.56 -1.71
CA ASN A 131 13.44 12.72 -1.23
C ASN A 131 12.76 11.39 -0.84
N GLY A 132 13.54 10.37 -0.49
CA GLY A 132 13.04 9.19 0.21
C GLY A 132 12.30 8.18 -0.68
N PRO A 133 13.04 7.41 -1.50
CA PRO A 133 12.47 6.40 -2.38
C PRO A 133 11.88 5.22 -1.60
N LEU A 134 11.11 4.38 -2.29
CA LEU A 134 10.86 3.04 -1.77
C LEU A 134 12.18 2.27 -1.73
N ARG A 135 12.34 1.47 -0.68
CA ARG A 135 13.38 0.47 -0.57
C ARG A 135 12.74 -0.89 -0.72
N VAL A 136 13.32 -1.75 -1.54
CA VAL A 136 12.86 -3.14 -1.75
C VAL A 136 14.02 -4.07 -1.51
N VAL A 137 13.76 -5.29 -1.06
CA VAL A 137 14.77 -6.37 -1.03
C VAL A 137 14.42 -7.33 -2.15
N PRO A 138 15.04 -7.21 -3.35
CA PRO A 138 14.69 -8.05 -4.48
C PRO A 138 14.82 -9.53 -4.13
N ARG A 139 13.92 -10.36 -4.68
CA ARG A 139 13.82 -11.81 -4.45
C ARG A 139 13.45 -12.24 -3.03
N SER A 140 13.22 -11.32 -2.09
CA SER A 140 12.83 -11.69 -0.72
C SER A 140 11.47 -12.40 -0.66
N HIS A 141 10.64 -12.27 -1.69
CA HIS A 141 9.37 -12.97 -1.82
C HIS A 141 9.52 -14.47 -2.12
N LEU A 142 10.70 -14.90 -2.59
CA LEU A 142 11.03 -16.31 -2.83
C LEU A 142 11.57 -17.03 -1.59
N LEU A 143 11.79 -16.29 -0.48
CA LEU A 143 12.24 -16.90 0.77
C LEU A 143 11.16 -17.84 1.34
N PRO A 144 11.55 -18.93 2.02
CA PRO A 144 10.60 -19.84 2.64
C PRO A 144 9.64 -19.12 3.59
N PRO A 145 8.36 -19.54 3.67
CA PRO A 145 7.40 -18.92 4.58
C PRO A 145 7.88 -19.05 6.03
N ILE A 146 7.65 -18.00 6.82
CA ILE A 146 7.87 -18.04 8.27
C ILE A 146 6.85 -19.00 8.89
N ASP A 147 7.28 -19.84 9.82
CA ASP A 147 6.36 -20.62 10.65
C ASP A 147 5.65 -19.69 11.65
N VAL A 148 4.50 -19.17 11.21
CA VAL A 148 3.68 -18.22 11.97
C VAL A 148 3.17 -18.83 13.28
N GLN A 149 2.91 -20.14 13.32
CA GLN A 149 2.41 -20.80 14.53
C GLN A 149 3.50 -20.99 15.58
N ALA A 150 4.71 -21.35 15.15
CA ALA A 150 5.87 -21.36 16.04
C ALA A 150 6.20 -19.95 16.55
N LEU A 151 6.17 -18.94 15.67
CA LEU A 151 6.39 -17.55 16.05
C LEU A 151 5.33 -17.07 17.05
N ARG A 152 4.05 -17.36 16.80
CA ARG A 152 2.94 -17.06 17.71
C ARG A 152 3.19 -17.65 19.10
N ARG A 153 3.50 -18.95 19.18
CA ARG A 153 3.77 -19.62 20.47
C ARG A 153 4.95 -18.96 21.20
N LYS A 154 6.00 -18.58 20.47
CA LYS A 154 7.18 -17.90 21.05
C LYS A 154 6.84 -16.52 21.61
N VAL A 155 6.02 -15.74 20.92
CA VAL A 155 5.73 -14.33 21.27
C VAL A 155 4.59 -14.22 22.28
N PHE A 156 3.54 -15.02 22.12
CA PHE A 156 2.28 -14.87 22.86
C PHE A 156 1.93 -16.07 23.75
N GLY A 157 2.61 -17.22 23.58
CA GLY A 157 2.18 -18.47 24.22
C GLY A 157 0.74 -18.82 23.84
N ASP A 158 -0.12 -19.05 24.84
CA ASP A 158 -1.56 -19.27 24.66
C ASP A 158 -2.40 -17.99 24.81
N GLY A 159 -1.75 -16.84 24.99
CA GLY A 159 -2.41 -15.55 25.17
C GLY A 159 -3.10 -15.03 23.90
N PRO A 160 -3.98 -14.02 24.06
CA PRO A 160 -4.67 -13.39 22.94
C PRO A 160 -3.72 -12.54 22.10
N VAL A 161 -4.00 -12.45 20.80
CA VAL A 161 -3.32 -11.53 19.87
C VAL A 161 -4.27 -10.42 19.45
N SER A 162 -3.85 -9.17 19.62
CA SER A 162 -4.60 -7.99 19.13
C SER A 162 -4.47 -7.85 17.61
N ALA A 163 -5.50 -7.29 16.96
CA ALA A 163 -5.49 -7.00 15.53
C ALA A 163 -4.31 -6.11 15.09
N MET A 164 -3.77 -5.29 16.00
CA MET A 164 -2.64 -4.39 15.75
C MET A 164 -1.52 -4.59 16.78
N SER A 165 -1.15 -5.84 17.11
CA SER A 165 -0.10 -6.15 18.10
C SER A 165 1.29 -5.66 17.66
N PRO A 166 1.91 -4.70 18.38
CA PRO A 166 3.27 -4.25 18.07
C PRO A 166 4.32 -5.35 18.23
N GLU A 167 4.14 -6.24 19.20
CA GLU A 167 5.07 -7.34 19.48
C GLU A 167 5.03 -8.38 18.37
N GLY A 168 3.82 -8.75 17.92
CA GLY A 168 3.63 -9.66 16.79
C GLY A 168 4.14 -9.07 15.48
N TRP A 169 3.88 -7.78 15.23
CA TRP A 169 4.46 -7.08 14.10
C TRP A 169 5.98 -7.17 14.10
N THR A 170 6.61 -6.72 15.19
CA THR A 170 8.07 -6.65 15.33
C THR A 170 8.70 -8.03 15.18
N ALA A 171 8.17 -9.04 15.89
CA ALA A 171 8.73 -10.39 15.84
C ALA A 171 8.68 -11.02 14.43
N TYR A 172 7.61 -10.78 13.67
CA TYR A 172 7.51 -11.27 12.29
C TYR A 172 8.44 -10.50 11.36
N GLN A 173 8.50 -9.17 11.46
CA GLN A 173 9.41 -8.38 10.64
C GLN A 173 10.88 -8.72 10.90
N ASP A 174 11.26 -8.92 12.17
CA ASP A 174 12.60 -9.36 12.55
C ASP A 174 12.94 -10.75 11.98
N ALA A 175 11.96 -11.67 11.96
CA ALA A 175 12.17 -13.00 11.40
C ALA A 175 12.42 -12.94 9.88
N VAL A 176 11.67 -12.09 9.17
CA VAL A 176 11.86 -11.86 7.72
C VAL A 176 13.20 -11.15 7.46
N ALA A 177 13.56 -10.16 8.28
CA ALA A 177 14.84 -9.45 8.16
C ALA A 177 16.02 -10.42 8.31
N ARG A 178 16.01 -11.28 9.34
CA ARG A 178 17.04 -12.32 9.54
C ARG A 178 17.12 -13.28 8.35
N GLN A 179 15.98 -13.73 7.80
CA GLN A 179 16.02 -14.58 6.60
C GLN A 179 16.66 -13.87 5.39
N CYS A 180 16.41 -12.57 5.23
CA CYS A 180 17.06 -11.79 4.17
C CYS A 180 18.57 -11.69 4.40
N GLU A 181 19.00 -11.41 5.64
CA GLU A 181 20.40 -11.36 6.04
C GLU A 181 21.12 -12.69 5.83
N ASP A 182 20.54 -13.80 6.31
CA ASP A 182 21.07 -15.16 6.16
C ASP A 182 21.20 -15.57 4.69
N ALA A 183 20.30 -15.08 3.83
CA ALA A 183 20.32 -15.30 2.39
C ALA A 183 21.22 -14.31 1.62
N GLY A 184 21.86 -13.36 2.32
CA GLY A 184 22.70 -12.32 1.72
C GLY A 184 21.95 -11.31 0.84
N LEU A 185 20.63 -11.19 1.00
CA LEU A 185 19.80 -10.25 0.24
C LEU A 185 19.93 -8.85 0.83
N GLN A 186 20.09 -7.86 -0.05
CA GLN A 186 20.28 -6.47 0.35
C GLN A 186 19.15 -5.57 -0.17
N PRO A 187 18.77 -4.54 0.59
CA PRO A 187 17.80 -3.56 0.15
C PRO A 187 18.36 -2.60 -0.91
N GLU A 188 17.55 -2.31 -1.91
CA GLU A 188 17.85 -1.39 -3.02
C GLU A 188 16.82 -0.24 -3.03
N ALA A 189 17.28 0.95 -3.41
CA ALA A 189 16.41 2.11 -3.62
C ALA A 189 15.78 2.07 -5.01
N VAL A 190 14.48 2.35 -5.11
CA VAL A 190 13.76 2.37 -6.38
C VAL A 190 13.50 3.82 -6.80
N HIS A 191 14.29 4.29 -7.77
CA HIS A 191 14.15 5.64 -8.34
C HIS A 191 13.14 5.67 -9.48
N VAL A 192 12.28 6.68 -9.48
CA VAL A 192 11.10 6.78 -10.36
C VAL A 192 10.79 8.21 -10.76
N GLN A 193 10.15 8.36 -11.91
CA GLN A 193 9.65 9.64 -12.42
C GLN A 193 8.12 9.73 -12.25
N PRO A 194 7.52 10.93 -12.27
CA PRO A 194 6.07 11.08 -12.24
C PRO A 194 5.40 10.22 -13.31
N GLY A 195 4.42 9.42 -12.89
CA GLY A 195 3.67 8.50 -13.73
C GLY A 195 4.26 7.09 -13.86
N ASP A 196 5.46 6.84 -13.31
CA ASP A 196 5.95 5.49 -13.10
C ASP A 196 5.13 4.77 -12.02
N VAL A 197 4.93 3.47 -12.20
CA VAL A 197 4.19 2.62 -11.26
C VAL A 197 5.06 1.45 -10.80
N ILE A 198 5.16 1.26 -9.49
CA ILE A 198 5.80 0.12 -8.85
C ILE A 198 4.70 -0.84 -8.41
N VAL A 199 4.79 -2.10 -8.83
CA VAL A 199 3.91 -3.17 -8.35
C VAL A 199 4.76 -4.13 -7.52
N TRP A 200 4.32 -4.51 -6.32
CA TRP A 200 5.03 -5.48 -5.48
C TRP A 200 4.19 -6.69 -5.09
N HIS A 201 4.89 -7.82 -4.97
CA HIS A 201 4.38 -9.09 -4.48
C HIS A 201 4.07 -9.01 -2.97
N PRO A 202 3.03 -9.71 -2.45
CA PRO A 202 2.69 -9.75 -1.01
C PRO A 202 3.83 -10.07 -0.05
N GLN A 203 4.74 -10.93 -0.49
CA GLN A 203 5.89 -11.40 0.29
C GLN A 203 7.17 -10.58 0.04
N LEU A 204 7.13 -9.51 -0.75
CA LEU A 204 8.28 -8.63 -0.90
C LEU A 204 8.53 -7.84 0.40
N PHE A 205 9.76 -7.87 0.87
CA PHE A 205 10.22 -7.07 2.00
C PHE A 205 10.60 -5.69 1.49
N HIS A 206 9.92 -4.66 1.95
CA HIS A 206 10.00 -3.32 1.39
C HIS A 206 9.70 -2.24 2.44
N GLY A 207 10.08 -1.00 2.19
CA GLY A 207 9.91 0.11 3.12
C GLY A 207 10.10 1.47 2.45
N GLY A 208 10.06 2.52 3.24
CA GLY A 208 10.37 3.88 2.80
C GLY A 208 11.74 4.32 3.32
N ALA A 209 12.58 4.85 2.45
CA ALA A 209 13.78 5.55 2.89
C ALA A 209 13.44 6.85 3.63
N PRO A 210 14.36 7.39 4.45
CA PRO A 210 14.22 8.70 5.07
C PRO A 210 13.91 9.80 4.05
N HIS A 211 13.14 10.81 4.45
CA HIS A 211 12.76 11.93 3.59
C HIS A 211 13.39 13.25 4.08
N PRO A 212 14.67 13.51 3.75
CA PRO A 212 15.39 14.67 4.28
C PRO A 212 15.00 16.01 3.62
N SER A 213 14.31 15.97 2.48
CA SER A 213 13.87 17.16 1.75
C SER A 213 12.73 17.89 2.46
N ALA A 214 12.68 19.22 2.30
CA ALA A 214 11.52 20.05 2.65
C ALA A 214 10.45 20.07 1.54
N GLY A 215 10.81 19.60 0.33
CA GLY A 215 9.89 19.46 -0.79
C GLY A 215 8.94 18.27 -0.62
N THR A 216 8.11 17.99 -1.62
CA THR A 216 7.20 16.85 -1.58
C THR A 216 7.83 15.58 -2.18
N ARG A 217 7.31 14.43 -1.75
CA ARG A 217 7.38 13.15 -2.45
C ARG A 217 5.97 12.60 -2.56
N ARG A 218 5.23 13.10 -3.55
CA ARG A 218 3.83 12.73 -3.76
C ARG A 218 3.72 11.34 -4.34
N SER A 219 2.86 10.52 -3.72
CA SER A 219 2.61 9.17 -4.19
C SER A 219 1.26 8.65 -3.73
N VAL A 220 0.74 7.68 -4.49
CA VAL A 220 -0.47 6.94 -4.17
C VAL A 220 -0.15 5.46 -4.13
N VAL A 221 -0.54 4.77 -3.07
CA VAL A 221 -0.54 3.31 -2.99
C VAL A 221 -1.96 2.82 -3.12
N MET A 222 -2.22 2.00 -4.13
CA MET A 222 -3.44 1.23 -4.25
C MET A 222 -3.18 -0.17 -3.72
N HIS A 223 -3.93 -0.52 -2.68
CA HIS A 223 -3.94 -1.87 -2.14
C HIS A 223 -5.04 -2.61 -2.88
N VAL A 224 -4.66 -3.59 -3.71
CA VAL A 224 -5.58 -4.27 -4.61
C VAL A 224 -5.75 -5.73 -4.25
N THR A 225 -6.93 -6.27 -4.54
CA THR A 225 -7.30 -7.66 -4.27
C THR A 225 -8.27 -8.16 -5.34
N PRO A 226 -8.46 -9.48 -5.48
CA PRO A 226 -9.65 -10.03 -6.10
C PRO A 226 -10.93 -9.51 -5.44
N LYS A 227 -12.04 -9.56 -6.17
CA LYS A 227 -13.34 -9.16 -5.64
C LYS A 227 -13.74 -10.08 -4.49
N SER A 228 -14.35 -9.48 -3.47
CA SER A 228 -14.85 -10.18 -2.27
C SER A 228 -13.76 -10.83 -1.41
N MET A 229 -12.48 -10.53 -1.65
CA MET A 229 -11.38 -11.06 -0.86
C MET A 229 -11.42 -10.49 0.57
N PRO A 230 -11.63 -11.32 1.61
CA PRO A 230 -11.52 -10.87 2.99
C PRO A 230 -10.06 -10.49 3.29
N VAL A 231 -9.89 -9.35 3.95
CA VAL A 231 -8.59 -8.87 4.44
C VAL A 231 -8.69 -8.77 5.96
N GLY A 232 -7.93 -9.60 6.64
CA GLY A 232 -7.76 -9.61 8.10
C GLY A 232 -6.46 -8.96 8.53
N HIS A 233 -6.30 -8.83 9.84
CA HIS A 233 -5.12 -8.25 10.49
C HIS A 233 -4.39 -9.31 11.34
N MET A 234 -3.60 -8.86 12.32
CA MET A 234 -2.66 -9.74 13.03
C MET A 234 -3.37 -10.81 13.87
N ASP A 235 -4.55 -10.52 14.40
CA ASP A 235 -5.38 -11.50 15.10
C ASP A 235 -5.80 -12.65 14.19
N VAL A 236 -6.10 -12.38 12.92
CA VAL A 236 -6.38 -13.40 11.91
C VAL A 236 -5.11 -14.12 11.47
N PHE A 237 -4.05 -13.35 11.18
CA PHE A 237 -2.75 -13.86 10.73
C PHE A 237 -2.14 -14.87 11.73
N TYR A 238 -2.20 -14.54 13.02
CA TYR A 238 -1.76 -15.41 14.11
C TYR A 238 -2.85 -16.39 14.58
N GLY A 239 -3.95 -16.56 13.84
CA GLY A 239 -4.97 -17.58 14.11
C GLY A 239 -5.79 -17.39 15.39
N GLN A 240 -5.74 -16.20 16.01
CA GLN A 240 -6.60 -15.84 17.15
C GLN A 240 -8.06 -15.68 16.71
N THR A 241 -8.28 -15.08 15.54
CA THR A 241 -9.60 -14.84 14.94
C THR A 241 -9.72 -15.65 13.65
N ARG A 242 -10.87 -16.29 13.43
CA ARG A 242 -11.11 -16.98 12.15
C ARG A 242 -11.23 -15.96 11.02
N PRO A 243 -10.61 -16.18 9.85
CA PRO A 243 -10.80 -15.31 8.70
C PRO A 243 -12.28 -15.30 8.30
N ALA A 244 -12.78 -14.13 7.91
CA ALA A 244 -14.10 -14.04 7.30
C ALA A 244 -14.13 -14.83 5.99
N GLU A 245 -15.26 -15.45 5.64
CA GLU A 245 -15.39 -16.18 4.37
C GLU A 245 -15.45 -15.24 3.15
N LYS A 246 -15.98 -14.04 3.34
CA LYS A 246 -16.14 -13.01 2.31
C LYS A 246 -15.88 -11.63 2.88
N ALA A 247 -15.37 -10.75 2.03
CA ALA A 247 -15.24 -9.34 2.35
C ALA A 247 -16.58 -8.72 2.83
N PRO A 248 -16.60 -8.00 3.96
CA PRO A 248 -17.81 -7.36 4.47
C PRO A 248 -18.19 -6.07 3.73
N TRP A 249 -17.36 -5.58 2.81
CA TRP A 249 -17.61 -4.34 2.08
C TRP A 249 -18.36 -4.57 0.76
N ARG A 250 -19.14 -3.56 0.37
CA ARG A 250 -19.78 -3.49 -0.96
C ARG A 250 -18.81 -2.91 -1.97
N TYR A 251 -19.12 -3.04 -3.25
CA TYR A 251 -18.34 -2.47 -4.34
C TYR A 251 -19.14 -1.45 -5.16
N TYR A 252 -18.43 -0.56 -5.84
CA TYR A 252 -18.98 0.27 -6.91
C TYR A 252 -18.09 0.19 -8.15
N ARG A 253 -18.70 0.38 -9.32
CA ARG A 253 -18.00 0.26 -10.61
C ARG A 253 -17.42 1.60 -11.05
N ARG A 254 -16.22 1.57 -11.61
CA ARG A 254 -15.59 2.66 -12.37
C ARG A 254 -14.98 2.06 -13.64
N GLY A 255 -15.59 2.36 -14.79
CA GLY A 255 -15.20 1.73 -16.06
C GLY A 255 -15.22 0.19 -15.96
N PRO A 256 -14.14 -0.50 -16.34
CA PRO A 256 -14.06 -1.95 -16.26
C PRO A 256 -13.76 -2.48 -14.84
N ARG A 257 -13.42 -1.60 -13.88
CA ARG A 257 -12.92 -1.99 -12.55
C ARG A 257 -13.96 -1.79 -11.46
N GLU A 258 -13.73 -2.43 -10.33
CA GLU A 258 -14.54 -2.28 -9.11
C GLU A 258 -13.70 -1.78 -7.93
N ILE A 259 -14.33 -1.00 -7.06
CA ILE A 259 -13.69 -0.36 -5.91
C ILE A 259 -14.53 -0.64 -4.66
N ALA A 260 -13.87 -1.04 -3.59
CA ALA A 260 -14.49 -1.23 -2.29
C ALA A 260 -15.09 0.09 -1.78
N ARG A 261 -16.35 0.03 -1.33
CA ARG A 261 -17.10 1.19 -0.90
C ARG A 261 -16.92 1.41 0.60
N PHE A 262 -16.00 2.30 0.95
CA PHE A 262 -15.89 2.87 2.28
C PHE A 262 -16.62 4.21 2.40
N ARG A 263 -16.74 4.70 3.63
CA ARG A 263 -17.48 5.94 3.97
C ARG A 263 -16.64 6.97 4.71
N HIS A 264 -15.36 6.67 4.94
CA HIS A 264 -14.47 7.50 5.73
C HIS A 264 -13.14 7.67 4.99
N VAL A 265 -12.58 8.86 5.13
CA VAL A 265 -11.17 9.16 4.87
C VAL A 265 -10.49 9.19 6.23
N ASP A 266 -9.37 8.50 6.36
CA ASP A 266 -8.56 8.45 7.59
C ASP A 266 -7.28 9.26 7.37
N PHE A 267 -6.88 10.00 8.39
CA PHE A 267 -5.72 10.89 8.38
C PHE A 267 -4.72 10.38 9.43
N GLY A 268 -3.62 9.78 8.96
CA GLY A 268 -2.52 9.30 9.79
C GLY A 268 -2.86 8.19 10.79
N HIS A 269 -4.02 7.52 10.67
CA HIS A 269 -4.60 6.65 11.71
C HIS A 269 -4.88 7.37 13.05
N GLU A 270 -4.92 8.70 13.04
CA GLU A 270 -5.22 9.49 14.23
C GLU A 270 -6.70 9.87 14.31
N TYR A 271 -7.31 10.13 13.16
CA TYR A 271 -8.73 10.48 13.09
C TYR A 271 -9.33 10.20 11.72
N THR A 272 -10.65 10.02 11.70
CA THR A 272 -11.41 9.83 10.47
C THR A 272 -12.40 10.97 10.22
N ARG A 273 -12.78 11.13 8.95
CA ARG A 273 -13.84 12.03 8.50
C ARG A 273 -14.77 11.27 7.56
N ARG A 274 -16.08 11.37 7.81
CA ARG A 274 -17.08 10.82 6.88
C ARG A 274 -17.02 11.59 5.56
N THR A 275 -17.14 10.88 4.45
CA THR A 275 -16.96 11.46 3.10
C THR A 275 -17.94 12.60 2.80
N TRP A 276 -19.14 12.61 3.37
CA TRP A 276 -20.11 13.70 3.16
C TRP A 276 -19.79 14.98 3.95
N PHE A 277 -18.88 14.93 4.92
CA PHE A 277 -18.33 16.12 5.58
C PHE A 277 -17.13 16.71 4.84
N LEU A 278 -16.69 16.07 3.76
CA LEU A 278 -15.56 16.51 2.94
C LEU A 278 -16.09 17.05 1.61
N ARG A 279 -15.65 18.26 1.26
CA ARG A 279 -15.88 18.84 -0.05
C ARG A 279 -14.99 18.10 -1.05
N LYS A 280 -15.62 17.41 -2.00
CA LYS A 280 -14.95 16.69 -3.09
C LYS A 280 -14.18 17.66 -4.01
N ALA A 281 -13.15 17.13 -4.66
CA ALA A 281 -12.36 17.80 -5.69
C ALA A 281 -12.12 16.87 -6.87
#